data_AF-A0A0R0ER65-F1
#
_entry.id   AF-A0A0R0ER65-F1
#
_cell.length_a   1.000
_cell.length_b   1.000
_cell.length_c   1.000
_cell.angle_alpha   90.00
_cell.angle_beta   90.00
_cell.angle_gamma   90.00
#
_symmetry.space_group_name_H-M   'P 1'
#
loop_
_entity.id
_entity.type
_entity.pdbx_description
1 polymer ?
#
loop_
_entity_poly.entity_id
_entity_poly.type
_entity_poly.pdbx_seq_one_letter_code
_entity_poly.pdbx_strand_id
1 'polypeptide(L)'
;MMLSREESERMPLTSLCDKLLSKLLKAGYHEYNLAGSTDLMRRFRDKKVLIVLDDVDSFDQLDKLCEACNYVGPDSKLIITTRDRHLLRRRVGDRHVYEVKAWSFAESLELFSLHAFKERHPQKGYKVLSKRAVNCAKGVPLALKVLGSNLYSRSTEFWDDELSKLENYPNDSIQDVLQVSYNGLDDLEKEIFLHIAFFIKGELKDDVIRILDACDF
;
A
#
# COMPACT_ATOMS: atom_id res chain seq x y z
N MET A 1 0.43 -13.70 -3.05
CA MET A 1 -0.49 -13.50 -1.90
C MET A 1 0.05 -12.36 -1.07
N MET A 2 -0.81 -11.46 -0.60
CA MET A 2 -0.46 -10.31 0.24
C MET A 2 -0.89 -10.62 1.68
N LEU A 3 0.01 -10.45 2.64
CA LEU A 3 -0.31 -10.46 4.07
C LEU A 3 -0.11 -9.04 4.57
N SER A 4 -1.13 -8.46 5.19
CA SER A 4 -1.06 -7.09 5.73
C SER A 4 -0.54 -7.08 7.17
N ARG A 5 -0.01 -5.93 7.58
CA ARG A 5 0.50 -5.68 8.92
C ARG A 5 -0.50 -6.00 10.04
N GLU A 6 -1.76 -5.53 9.96
CA GLU A 6 -2.74 -5.79 11.02
C GLU A 6 -3.02 -7.28 11.22
N GLU A 7 -3.00 -8.07 10.14
CA GLU A 7 -3.18 -9.52 10.24
C GLU A 7 -2.09 -10.18 11.10
N SER A 8 -0.88 -9.60 11.13
CA SER A 8 0.23 -10.09 11.97
C SER A 8 0.17 -9.60 13.42
N GLU A 9 -0.41 -8.43 13.68
CA GLU A 9 -0.60 -7.92 15.04
C GLU A 9 -1.76 -8.63 15.77
N ARG A 10 -2.82 -9.03 15.05
CA ARG A 10 -4.03 -9.65 15.62
C ARG A 10 -3.90 -11.13 15.94
N MET A 11 -2.97 -11.84 15.29
CA MET A 11 -2.86 -13.30 15.47
C MET A 11 -1.50 -13.67 16.05
N PRO A 12 -1.39 -14.69 16.92
CA PRO A 12 -0.10 -15.23 17.32
C PRO A 12 0.71 -15.58 16.06
N LEU A 13 1.91 -15.02 15.85
CA LEU A 13 2.62 -15.14 14.56
C LEU A 13 2.77 -16.58 14.01
N THR A 14 2.74 -17.61 14.86
CA THR A 14 2.63 -19.02 14.43
C THR A 14 1.46 -19.26 13.48
N SER A 15 0.31 -18.63 13.71
CA SER A 15 -0.86 -18.74 12.83
C SER A 15 -0.71 -17.99 11.51
N LEU A 16 0.22 -17.03 11.39
CA LEU A 16 0.46 -16.32 10.13
C LEU A 16 1.14 -17.26 9.12
N CYS A 17 2.09 -18.07 9.59
CA CYS A 17 2.71 -19.13 8.80
C CYS A 17 1.66 -20.15 8.35
N ASP A 18 0.82 -20.62 9.28
CA ASP A 18 -0.27 -21.56 8.95
C ASP A 18 -1.29 -20.93 7.98
N LYS A 19 -1.58 -19.62 8.10
CA LYS A 19 -2.43 -18.88 7.16
C LYS A 19 -1.83 -18.81 5.76
N LEU A 20 -0.54 -18.49 5.67
CA LEU A 20 0.17 -18.44 4.41
C LEU A 20 0.16 -19.81 3.73
N LEU A 21 0.52 -20.86 4.47
CA LEU A 21 0.53 -22.23 3.98
C LEU A 21 -0.89 -22.70 3.60
N SER A 22 -1.91 -22.42 4.41
CA SER A 22 -3.30 -22.82 4.12
C SER A 22 -3.83 -22.17 2.84
N LYS A 23 -3.62 -20.85 2.66
CA LYS A 23 -4.01 -20.16 1.42
C LYS A 23 -3.23 -20.68 0.21
N LEU A 24 -1.94 -21.00 0.34
CA LEU A 24 -1.14 -21.58 -0.75
C LEU A 24 -1.57 -23.02 -1.12
N LEU A 25 -2.18 -23.76 -0.20
CA LEU A 25 -2.71 -25.11 -0.46
C LEU A 25 -4.09 -25.10 -1.12
N LYS A 26 -4.81 -23.96 -1.08
CA LYS A 26 -6.27 -23.91 -1.32
C LYS A 26 -7.03 -24.93 -0.46
N ALA A 27 -6.43 -25.37 0.65
CA ALA A 27 -7.06 -26.27 1.59
C ALA A 27 -7.79 -25.41 2.62
N GLY A 28 -9.04 -25.77 2.94
CA GLY A 28 -9.80 -25.11 4.00
C GLY A 28 -8.98 -25.07 5.29
N TYR A 29 -9.16 -23.99 6.06
CA TYR A 29 -8.39 -23.64 7.27
C TYR A 29 -8.42 -24.69 8.40
N HIS A 30 -9.16 -25.79 8.22
CA HIS A 30 -9.39 -26.78 9.24
C HIS A 30 -8.19 -27.75 9.31
N GLU A 31 -7.45 -27.60 10.41
CA GLU A 31 -6.95 -28.73 11.21
C GLU A 31 -5.57 -29.31 10.89
N TYR A 32 -4.62 -28.50 10.42
CA TYR A 32 -3.23 -28.96 10.36
C TYR A 32 -2.29 -27.95 11.00
N ASN A 33 -1.53 -28.40 12.00
CA ASN A 33 -0.19 -27.86 12.27
C ASN A 33 0.63 -28.08 10.99
N LEU A 34 0.49 -27.19 10.01
CA LEU A 34 1.04 -27.36 8.67
C LEU A 34 2.57 -27.44 8.73
N ALA A 35 3.17 -26.73 9.68
CA ALA A 35 4.60 -26.79 10.00
C ALA A 35 5.14 -28.22 10.24
N GLY A 36 4.32 -29.12 10.81
CA GLY A 36 4.72 -30.48 11.18
C GLY A 36 4.44 -31.56 10.12
N SER A 37 3.64 -31.28 9.09
CA SER A 37 3.26 -32.28 8.09
C SER A 37 4.29 -32.36 6.97
N THR A 38 5.19 -33.35 7.04
CA THR A 38 6.24 -33.61 6.03
C THR A 38 5.69 -33.74 4.60
N ASP A 39 4.52 -34.37 4.44
CA ASP A 39 3.87 -34.54 3.13
C ASP A 39 3.41 -33.21 2.53
N LEU A 40 2.87 -32.31 3.34
CA LEU A 40 2.47 -30.97 2.90
C LEU A 40 3.68 -30.13 2.52
N MET A 41 4.74 -30.19 3.32
CA MET A 41 6.01 -29.53 3.01
C MET A 41 6.61 -30.00 1.68
N ARG A 42 6.53 -31.31 1.38
CA ARG A 42 6.95 -31.84 0.09
C ARG A 42 6.14 -31.22 -1.06
N ARG A 43 4.82 -31.08 -0.91
CA ARG A 43 3.96 -30.46 -1.94
C ARG A 43 4.28 -28.99 -2.19
N PHE A 44 4.83 -28.27 -1.22
CA PHE A 44 5.24 -26.87 -1.42
C PHE A 44 6.57 -26.74 -2.17
N ARG A 45 7.51 -27.67 -1.96
CA ARG A 45 8.81 -27.64 -2.65
C ARG A 45 8.70 -27.71 -4.17
N ASP A 46 7.64 -28.33 -4.68
CA ASP A 46 7.42 -28.46 -6.12
C ASP A 46 6.62 -27.30 -6.72
N LYS A 47 6.12 -26.37 -5.87
CA LYS A 47 5.31 -25.24 -6.32
C LYS A 47 6.14 -23.97 -6.43
N LYS A 48 5.99 -23.29 -7.57
CA LYS A 48 6.46 -21.92 -7.76
C LYS A 48 5.39 -20.97 -7.22
N VAL A 49 5.74 -20.16 -6.23
CA VAL A 49 4.81 -19.18 -5.64
C VAL A 49 5.40 -17.78 -5.64
N LEU A 50 4.53 -16.78 -5.70
CA LEU A 50 4.87 -15.37 -5.47
C LEU A 50 4.25 -14.91 -4.15
N ILE A 51 5.10 -14.62 -3.19
CA ILE A 51 4.73 -14.13 -1.86
C ILE A 51 5.07 -12.65 -1.79
N VAL A 52 4.11 -11.83 -1.36
CA VAL A 52 4.29 -10.40 -1.13
C VAL A 52 3.96 -10.13 0.33
N LEU A 53 4.93 -9.61 1.07
CA LEU A 53 4.78 -9.19 2.45
C LEU A 53 4.78 -7.67 2.46
N ASP A 54 3.63 -7.08 2.78
CA ASP A 54 3.45 -5.64 2.68
C ASP A 54 3.55 -4.97 4.05
N ASP A 55 4.25 -3.82 4.11
CA ASP A 55 4.39 -2.98 5.30
C ASP A 55 5.01 -3.70 6.52
N VAL A 56 6.09 -4.46 6.29
CA VAL A 56 6.83 -5.14 7.37
C VAL A 56 7.56 -4.11 8.22
N ASP A 57 7.33 -4.10 9.53
CA ASP A 57 7.83 -3.06 10.45
C ASP A 57 8.65 -3.60 11.64
N SER A 58 8.80 -4.93 11.75
CA SER A 58 9.59 -5.55 12.82
C SER A 58 10.40 -6.76 12.36
N PHE A 59 11.52 -7.02 13.04
CA PHE A 59 12.39 -8.16 12.77
C PHE A 59 11.70 -9.50 13.08
N ASP A 60 10.93 -9.58 14.16
CA ASP A 60 10.26 -10.82 14.57
C ASP A 60 9.23 -11.28 13.53
N GLN A 61 8.53 -10.33 12.90
CA GLN A 61 7.61 -10.60 11.81
C GLN A 61 8.37 -11.10 10.58
N LEU A 62 9.45 -10.42 10.20
CA LEU A 62 10.29 -10.79 9.06
C LEU A 62 10.90 -12.19 9.23
N ASP A 63 11.47 -12.49 10.39
CA ASP A 63 12.18 -13.75 10.65
C ASP A 63 11.23 -14.95 10.55
N LYS A 64 10.06 -14.88 11.17
CA LYS A 64 9.04 -15.94 11.11
C LYS A 64 8.47 -16.13 9.71
N LEU A 65 8.25 -15.03 8.98
CA LEU A 65 7.80 -15.08 7.58
C LEU A 65 8.86 -15.71 6.66
N CYS A 66 10.14 -15.39 6.87
CA CYS A 66 11.25 -16.03 6.16
C CYS A 66 11.35 -17.53 6.49
N GLU A 67 11.13 -17.92 7.74
CA GLU A 67 11.08 -19.34 8.13
C GLU A 67 9.98 -20.10 7.39
N ALA A 68 8.78 -19.53 7.27
CA ALA A 68 7.70 -20.10 6.47
C ALA A 68 8.05 -20.22 4.98
N CYS A 69 8.87 -19.31 4.46
CA CYS A 69 9.32 -19.36 3.07
C CYS A 69 10.38 -20.45 2.81
N ASN A 70 11.01 -21.03 3.83
CA ASN A 70 11.95 -22.15 3.62
C ASN A 70 11.29 -23.40 3.02
N TYR A 71 9.96 -23.46 3.06
CA TYR A 71 9.20 -24.60 2.56
C TYR A 71 8.76 -24.46 1.10
N VAL A 72 8.89 -23.27 0.50
CA VAL A 72 8.46 -23.06 -0.90
C VAL A 72 9.52 -23.50 -1.90
N GLY A 73 9.10 -23.81 -3.13
CA GLY A 73 9.99 -24.28 -4.17
C GLY A 73 11.05 -23.26 -4.61
N PRO A 74 12.19 -23.71 -5.16
CA PRO A 74 13.36 -22.87 -5.45
C PRO A 74 13.12 -21.74 -6.44
N ASP A 75 12.13 -21.88 -7.34
CA ASP A 75 11.77 -20.83 -8.31
C ASP A 75 10.77 -19.81 -7.75
N SER A 76 10.41 -19.91 -6.48
CA SER A 76 9.51 -18.98 -5.82
C SER A 76 10.16 -17.61 -5.63
N LYS A 77 9.33 -16.58 -5.54
CA LYS A 77 9.75 -15.20 -5.34
C LYS A 77 9.09 -14.62 -4.09
N LEU A 78 9.90 -13.98 -3.26
CA LEU A 78 9.47 -13.24 -2.09
C LEU A 78 9.75 -11.76 -2.33
N ILE A 79 8.72 -10.93 -2.21
CA ILE A 79 8.81 -9.47 -2.24
C ILE A 79 8.40 -8.99 -0.86
N ILE A 80 9.25 -8.17 -0.24
CA ILE A 80 8.95 -7.53 1.04
C ILE A 80 8.97 -6.03 0.80
N THR A 81 7.92 -5.34 1.24
CA THR A 81 7.90 -3.88 1.31
C THR A 81 8.04 -3.47 2.77
N THR A 82 8.82 -2.42 2.99
CA THR A 82 8.98 -1.81 4.31
C THR A 82 9.43 -0.36 4.13
N ARG A 83 9.11 0.46 5.12
CA ARG A 83 9.64 1.82 5.24
C ARG A 83 11.00 1.84 5.94
N ASP A 84 11.37 0.79 6.66
CA ASP A 84 12.64 0.69 7.37
C ASP A 84 13.65 -0.19 6.61
N ARG A 85 14.57 0.47 5.91
CA ARG A 85 15.67 -0.18 5.20
C ARG A 85 16.55 -1.05 6.10
N HIS A 86 16.70 -0.72 7.38
CA HIS A 86 17.56 -1.45 8.30
C HIS A 86 17.03 -2.86 8.61
N LEU A 87 15.71 -3.05 8.56
CA LEU A 87 15.08 -4.37 8.70
C LEU A 87 15.60 -5.33 7.62
N LEU A 88 15.59 -4.90 6.36
CA LEU A 88 16.02 -5.75 5.23
C LEU A 88 17.53 -5.98 5.23
N ARG A 89 18.32 -4.94 5.49
CA ARG A 89 19.78 -5.00 5.43
C ARG A 89 20.37 -6.10 6.29
N ARG A 90 19.89 -6.29 7.51
CA ARG A 90 20.41 -7.33 8.41
C ARG A 90 20.05 -8.74 7.95
N ARG A 91 18.89 -8.92 7.31
CA ARG A 91 18.39 -10.26 6.94
C ARG A 91 18.78 -10.72 5.55
N VAL A 92 18.65 -9.84 4.55
CA VAL A 92 18.90 -10.19 3.13
C VAL A 92 20.16 -9.52 2.56
N GLY A 93 20.70 -8.49 3.24
CA GLY A 93 21.85 -7.73 2.76
C GLY A 93 21.51 -6.73 1.66
N ASP A 94 22.38 -5.72 1.49
CA ASP A 94 22.13 -4.56 0.62
C ASP A 94 21.87 -4.89 -0.85
N ARG A 95 22.46 -5.99 -1.37
CA ARG A 95 22.28 -6.42 -2.77
C ARG A 95 20.84 -6.78 -3.14
N HIS A 96 20.02 -7.11 -2.14
CA HIS A 96 18.63 -7.54 -2.31
C HIS A 96 17.63 -6.45 -1.91
N VAL A 97 18.12 -5.27 -1.53
CA VAL A 97 17.28 -4.14 -1.15
C VAL A 97 17.13 -3.22 -2.36
N TYR A 98 15.88 -3.01 -2.77
CA TYR A 98 15.53 -2.05 -3.80
C TYR A 98 14.79 -0.87 -3.18
N GLU A 99 15.36 0.33 -3.36
CA GLU A 99 14.69 1.57 -2.99
C GLU A 99 13.76 1.99 -4.14
N VAL A 100 12.45 2.05 -3.84
CA VAL A 100 11.44 2.52 -4.80
C VAL A 100 11.69 4.00 -5.07
N LYS A 101 12.09 4.31 -6.31
CA LYS A 101 12.37 5.68 -6.73
C LYS A 101 11.09 6.43 -7.08
N ALA A 102 11.08 7.72 -6.79
CA ALA A 102 10.09 8.64 -7.35
C ALA A 102 10.13 8.62 -8.88
N TRP A 103 8.99 8.88 -9.50
CA TRP A 103 8.86 8.96 -10.95
C TRP A 103 9.59 10.17 -11.49
N SER A 104 10.04 10.08 -12.75
CA SER A 104 10.56 11.25 -13.45
C SER A 104 9.48 12.31 -13.61
N PHE A 105 9.89 13.57 -13.86
CA PHE A 105 8.93 14.66 -14.08
C PHE A 105 7.97 14.35 -15.24
N ALA A 106 8.46 13.74 -16.33
CA ALA A 106 7.66 13.42 -17.50
C ALA A 106 6.57 12.37 -17.18
N GLU A 107 6.96 11.26 -16.55
CA GLU A 107 6.02 10.21 -16.12
C GLU A 107 5.02 10.75 -15.09
N SER A 108 5.50 11.61 -14.18
CA SER A 108 4.67 12.23 -13.16
C SER A 108 3.61 13.15 -13.76
N LEU A 109 4.01 13.97 -14.74
CA LEU A 109 3.11 14.86 -15.45
C LEU A 109 2.05 14.09 -16.24
N GLU A 110 2.42 12.98 -16.86
CA GLU A 110 1.48 12.11 -17.56
C GLU A 110 0.46 11.48 -16.59
N LEU A 111 0.92 10.89 -15.48
CA LEU A 111 0.03 10.28 -14.49
C LEU A 111 -0.91 11.29 -13.86
N PHE A 112 -0.38 12.45 -13.47
CA PHE A 112 -1.17 13.55 -12.94
C PHE A 112 -2.24 13.99 -13.95
N SER A 113 -1.84 14.19 -15.22
CA SER A 113 -2.73 14.65 -16.28
C SER A 113 -3.85 13.64 -16.55
N LEU A 114 -3.56 12.33 -16.48
CA LEU A 114 -4.59 11.29 -16.62
C LEU A 114 -5.67 11.40 -15.53
N HIS A 115 -5.34 11.87 -14.34
CA HIS A 115 -6.29 12.02 -13.25
C HIS A 115 -7.00 13.38 -13.29
N ALA A 116 -6.26 14.45 -13.62
CA ALA A 116 -6.75 15.84 -13.66
C ALA A 116 -7.51 16.23 -14.93
N PHE A 117 -7.24 15.58 -16.06
CA PHE A 117 -7.83 15.92 -17.36
C PHE A 117 -8.41 14.73 -18.13
N LYS A 118 -8.18 13.49 -17.67
CA LYS A 118 -8.45 12.25 -18.44
C LYS A 118 -7.67 12.17 -19.76
N GLU A 119 -6.56 12.90 -19.84
CA GLU A 119 -5.67 12.99 -21.00
C GLU A 119 -4.23 12.79 -20.55
N ARG A 120 -3.33 12.39 -21.45
CA ARG A 120 -1.90 12.18 -21.10
C ARG A 120 -1.14 13.49 -20.90
N HIS A 121 -1.73 14.63 -21.22
CA HIS A 121 -1.08 15.93 -21.20
C HIS A 121 -2.00 17.01 -20.60
N PRO A 122 -1.42 18.09 -20.04
CA PRO A 122 -2.21 19.19 -19.55
C PRO A 122 -3.01 19.89 -20.63
N GLN A 123 -4.26 20.21 -20.32
CA GLN A 123 -5.10 21.05 -21.17
C GLN A 123 -4.50 22.46 -21.32
N LYS A 124 -4.89 23.16 -22.40
CA LYS A 124 -4.45 24.54 -22.66
C LYS A 124 -4.85 25.44 -21.47
N GLY A 125 -3.91 26.24 -20.97
CA GLY A 125 -4.10 27.08 -19.79
C GLY A 125 -3.58 26.47 -18.49
N TYR A 126 -3.55 25.13 -18.37
CA TYR A 126 -3.17 24.45 -17.13
C TYR A 126 -1.70 24.00 -17.07
N LYS A 127 -0.90 24.28 -18.10
CA LYS A 127 0.49 23.79 -18.19
C LYS A 127 1.33 24.18 -16.98
N VAL A 128 1.32 25.46 -16.59
CA VAL A 128 2.12 25.97 -15.46
C VAL A 128 1.63 25.37 -14.13
N LEU A 129 0.32 25.38 -13.90
CA LEU A 129 -0.30 24.80 -12.71
C LEU A 129 -0.03 23.29 -12.59
N SER A 130 -0.03 22.57 -13.71
CA SER A 130 0.31 21.14 -13.72
C SER A 130 1.76 20.88 -13.33
N LYS A 131 2.71 21.75 -13.72
CA LYS A 131 4.10 21.62 -13.27
C LYS A 131 4.21 21.83 -11.75
N ARG A 132 3.50 22.83 -11.22
CA ARG A 132 3.42 23.09 -9.77
C ARG A 132 2.85 21.90 -9.01
N ALA A 133 1.74 21.34 -9.49
CA ALA A 133 1.12 20.16 -8.90
C ALA A 133 2.07 18.94 -8.87
N VAL A 134 2.76 18.66 -9.98
CA VAL A 134 3.75 17.58 -10.06
C VAL A 134 4.90 17.79 -9.08
N ASN A 135 5.38 19.03 -8.94
CA ASN A 135 6.43 19.37 -7.98
C ASN A 135 5.97 19.15 -6.53
N CYS A 136 4.74 19.56 -6.19
CA CYS A 136 4.14 19.31 -4.87
C CYS A 136 4.07 17.79 -4.57
N ALA A 137 3.67 16.99 -5.55
CA ALA A 137 3.55 15.54 -5.40
C ALA A 137 4.89 14.78 -5.39
N LYS A 138 6.01 15.45 -5.69
CA LYS A 138 7.39 14.91 -5.64
C LYS A 138 7.59 13.59 -6.39
N GLY A 139 6.87 13.40 -7.49
CA GLY A 139 6.93 12.19 -8.29
C GLY A 139 6.41 10.93 -7.60
N VAL A 140 5.68 11.05 -6.48
CA VAL A 140 5.08 9.89 -5.83
C VAL A 140 3.73 9.56 -6.49
N PRO A 141 3.54 8.35 -7.05
CA PRO A 141 2.35 8.02 -7.81
C PRO A 141 1.04 8.24 -7.06
N LEU A 142 0.96 7.87 -5.78
CA LEU A 142 -0.26 8.03 -4.99
C LEU A 142 -0.62 9.52 -4.82
N ALA A 143 0.35 10.37 -4.50
CA ALA A 143 0.14 11.81 -4.37
C ALA A 143 -0.29 12.45 -5.70
N LEU A 144 0.31 12.04 -6.82
CA LEU A 144 -0.06 12.52 -8.16
C LEU A 144 -1.52 12.18 -8.50
N LYS A 145 -1.95 10.95 -8.18
CA LYS A 145 -3.34 10.51 -8.41
C LYS A 145 -4.33 11.27 -7.55
N VAL A 146 -4.03 11.43 -6.25
CA VAL A 146 -4.87 12.13 -5.29
C VAL A 146 -5.02 13.59 -5.70
N LEU A 147 -3.91 14.28 -5.91
CA LEU A 147 -3.90 15.69 -6.29
C LEU A 147 -4.57 15.91 -7.65
N GLY A 148 -4.27 15.07 -8.64
CA GLY A 148 -4.91 15.16 -9.95
C GLY A 148 -6.42 14.94 -9.88
N SER A 149 -6.88 13.99 -9.06
CA SER A 149 -8.33 13.73 -8.90
C SER A 149 -9.04 14.86 -8.15
N ASN A 150 -8.41 15.45 -7.13
CA ASN A 150 -8.96 16.60 -6.40
C ASN A 150 -9.11 17.84 -7.31
N LEU A 151 -8.15 18.05 -8.19
CA LEU A 151 -8.11 19.19 -9.11
C LEU A 151 -8.93 18.98 -10.40
N TYR A 152 -9.45 17.78 -10.63
CA TYR A 152 -10.23 17.45 -11.82
C TYR A 152 -11.47 18.35 -11.96
N SER A 153 -11.66 18.93 -13.16
CA SER A 153 -12.81 19.79 -13.48
C SER A 153 -12.97 21.04 -12.59
N ARG A 154 -11.91 21.47 -11.91
CA ARG A 154 -11.85 22.72 -11.13
C ARG A 154 -11.24 23.85 -11.95
N SER A 155 -11.55 25.09 -11.59
CA SER A 155 -11.04 26.26 -12.29
C SER A 155 -9.56 26.53 -11.98
N THR A 156 -8.91 27.35 -12.81
CA THR A 156 -7.51 27.75 -12.59
C THR A 156 -7.29 28.49 -11.27
N GLU A 157 -8.27 29.27 -10.82
CA GLU A 157 -8.22 30.00 -9.54
C GLU A 157 -8.23 29.02 -8.36
N PHE A 158 -9.06 27.98 -8.43
CA PHE A 158 -9.09 26.93 -7.41
C PHE A 158 -7.76 26.19 -7.35
N TRP A 159 -7.19 25.82 -8.50
CA TRP A 159 -5.88 25.18 -8.56
C TRP A 159 -4.80 26.07 -7.94
N ASP A 160 -4.82 27.37 -8.25
CA ASP A 160 -3.82 28.31 -7.75
C ASP A 160 -3.89 28.43 -6.21
N ASP A 161 -5.09 28.56 -5.66
CA ASP A 161 -5.31 28.61 -4.21
C ASP A 161 -4.86 27.31 -3.52
N GLU A 162 -5.27 26.16 -4.04
CA GLU A 162 -4.96 24.86 -3.42
C GLU A 162 -3.47 24.52 -3.49
N LEU A 163 -2.83 24.77 -4.63
CA LEU A 163 -1.38 24.57 -4.79
C LEU A 163 -0.58 25.55 -3.94
N SER A 164 -1.04 26.80 -3.80
CA SER A 164 -0.37 27.78 -2.95
C SER A 164 -0.43 27.38 -1.48
N LYS A 165 -1.52 26.76 -1.00
CA LYS A 165 -1.57 26.19 0.36
C LYS A 165 -0.51 25.12 0.52
N LEU A 166 -0.47 24.14 -0.40
CA LEU A 166 0.49 23.03 -0.36
C LEU A 166 1.95 23.50 -0.43
N GLU A 167 2.26 24.50 -1.24
CA GLU A 167 3.61 25.06 -1.38
C GLU A 167 4.07 25.88 -0.16
N ASN A 168 3.13 26.39 0.66
CA ASN A 168 3.45 27.21 1.82
C ASN A 168 3.62 26.41 3.12
N TYR A 169 3.25 25.13 3.15
CA TYR A 169 3.50 24.30 4.32
C TYR A 169 4.98 23.90 4.36
N PRO A 170 5.70 24.19 5.46
CA PRO A 170 7.14 23.93 5.56
C PRO A 170 7.47 22.44 5.59
N ASN A 171 6.48 21.62 5.96
CA ASN A 171 6.56 20.19 5.80
C ASN A 171 6.14 19.89 4.37
N ASP A 172 7.10 19.86 3.44
CA ASP A 172 6.89 19.31 2.10
C ASP A 172 6.63 17.77 2.14
N SER A 173 5.89 17.33 3.14
CA SER A 173 5.58 15.95 3.42
C SER A 173 4.52 15.51 2.43
N ILE A 174 4.63 14.27 1.99
CA ILE A 174 3.60 13.69 1.14
C ILE A 174 2.23 13.63 1.85
N GLN A 175 2.21 13.67 3.18
CA GLN A 175 0.99 13.63 3.96
C GLN A 175 0.12 14.85 3.67
N ASP A 176 0.71 16.03 3.50
CA ASP A 176 0.01 17.27 3.22
C ASP A 176 -0.75 17.17 1.88
N VAL A 177 -0.11 16.58 0.86
CA VAL A 177 -0.75 16.31 -0.45
C VAL A 177 -1.85 15.27 -0.33
N LEU A 178 -1.65 14.22 0.48
CA LEU A 178 -2.67 13.20 0.68
C LEU A 178 -3.83 13.70 1.54
N GLN A 179 -3.57 14.61 2.48
CA GLN A 179 -4.55 15.20 3.38
C GLN A 179 -5.62 16.00 2.63
N VAL A 180 -5.31 16.51 1.43
CA VAL A 180 -6.29 17.12 0.53
C VAL A 180 -7.49 16.20 0.28
N SER A 181 -7.27 14.89 0.15
CA SER A 181 -8.37 13.93 -0.01
C SER A 181 -9.23 13.81 1.25
N TYR A 182 -8.61 13.82 2.43
CA TYR A 182 -9.31 13.73 3.71
C TYR A 182 -10.08 15.02 4.02
N ASN A 183 -9.52 16.18 3.72
CA ASN A 183 -10.15 17.48 3.95
C ASN A 183 -11.40 17.69 3.09
N GLY A 184 -11.44 17.06 1.90
CA GLY A 184 -12.58 17.09 0.99
C GLY A 184 -13.77 16.23 1.41
N LEU A 185 -13.62 15.39 2.44
CA LEU A 185 -14.69 14.56 3.00
C LEU A 185 -15.58 15.37 3.94
N ASP A 186 -16.87 15.04 3.98
CA ASP A 186 -17.77 15.54 5.02
C ASP A 186 -17.47 14.91 6.40
N ASP A 187 -18.14 15.39 7.45
CA ASP A 187 -17.84 14.97 8.83
C ASP A 187 -18.11 13.47 9.06
N LEU A 188 -19.16 12.92 8.44
CA LEU A 188 -19.51 11.50 8.53
C LEU A 188 -18.50 10.65 7.75
N GLU A 189 -18.17 11.06 6.53
CA GLU A 189 -17.16 10.39 5.70
C GLU A 189 -15.78 10.39 6.37
N LYS A 190 -15.40 11.46 7.09
CA LYS A 190 -14.19 11.51 7.90
C LYS A 190 -14.21 10.52 9.04
N GLU A 191 -15.34 10.41 9.75
CA GLU A 191 -15.51 9.44 10.84
C GLU A 191 -15.36 8.01 10.31
N ILE A 192 -16.05 7.68 9.21
CA ILE A 192 -15.96 6.39 8.53
C ILE A 192 -14.51 6.11 8.10
N PHE A 193 -13.85 7.08 7.47
CA PHE A 193 -12.47 6.92 7.02
C PHE A 193 -11.54 6.59 8.18
N LEU A 194 -11.62 7.33 9.30
CA LEU A 194 -10.82 7.07 10.48
C LEU A 194 -11.16 5.69 11.07
N HIS A 195 -12.44 5.33 11.12
CA HIS A 195 -12.87 4.03 11.62
C HIS A 195 -12.26 2.89 10.79
N ILE A 196 -12.29 2.99 9.46
CA ILE A 196 -11.65 2.02 8.55
C ILE A 196 -10.14 2.00 8.78
N ALA A 197 -9.49 3.17 8.80
CA ALA A 197 -8.03 3.28 8.89
C ALA A 197 -7.48 2.71 10.20
N PHE A 198 -8.20 2.87 11.31
CA PHE A 198 -7.78 2.40 12.63
C PHE A 198 -8.20 0.97 12.94
N PHE A 199 -9.44 0.58 12.60
CA PHE A 199 -10.02 -0.67 13.10
C PHE A 199 -10.23 -1.74 12.05
N ILE A 200 -10.35 -1.37 10.77
CA ILE A 200 -10.80 -2.28 9.70
C ILE A 200 -9.77 -2.39 8.56
N LYS A 201 -8.54 -1.93 8.78
CA LYS A 201 -7.50 -2.01 7.75
C LYS A 201 -7.13 -3.48 7.49
N GLY A 202 -6.98 -3.81 6.21
CA GLY A 202 -6.66 -5.16 5.73
C GLY A 202 -7.86 -6.11 5.55
N GLU A 203 -9.06 -5.73 5.99
CA GLU A 203 -10.26 -6.57 5.84
C GLU A 203 -10.82 -6.54 4.40
N LEU A 204 -11.58 -7.57 4.06
CA LEU A 204 -12.27 -7.63 2.78
C LEU A 204 -13.39 -6.60 2.71
N LYS A 205 -13.64 -6.04 1.52
CA LYS A 205 -14.66 -5.01 1.30
C LYS A 205 -16.03 -5.39 1.89
N ASP A 206 -16.48 -6.61 1.67
CA ASP A 206 -17.81 -7.06 2.14
C ASP A 206 -17.87 -7.15 3.68
N ASP A 207 -16.76 -7.50 4.32
CA ASP A 207 -16.66 -7.51 5.79
C ASP A 207 -16.60 -6.07 6.34
N VAL A 208 -15.88 -5.17 5.67
CA VAL A 208 -15.86 -3.74 6.01
C VAL A 208 -17.26 -3.15 5.95
N ILE A 209 -18.00 -3.40 4.86
CA ILE A 209 -19.39 -2.93 4.71
C ILE A 209 -20.25 -3.45 5.85
N ARG A 210 -20.19 -4.76 6.14
CA ARG A 210 -20.97 -5.37 7.22
C ARG A 210 -20.64 -4.77 8.60
N ILE A 211 -19.37 -4.44 8.85
CA ILE A 211 -18.95 -3.82 10.12
C ILE A 211 -19.47 -2.39 10.22
N LEU A 212 -19.37 -1.61 9.13
CA LEU A 212 -19.85 -0.24 9.10
C LEU A 212 -21.38 -0.17 9.26
N ASP A 213 -22.12 -1.04 8.57
CA ASP A 213 -23.58 -1.16 8.70
C ASP A 213 -23.98 -1.50 10.16
N ALA A 214 -23.19 -2.32 10.85
CA ALA A 214 -23.42 -2.67 12.25
C ALA A 214 -23.05 -1.56 13.25
N CYS A 215 -22.28 -0.56 12.80
CA CYS A 215 -21.95 0.65 13.55
C CYS A 215 -22.88 1.83 13.22
N ASP A 216 -23.96 1.59 12.47
CA ASP A 216 -24.94 2.59 12.04
C ASP A 216 -24.35 3.75 11.20
N PHE A 217 -23.36 3.43 10.35
CA PHE A 217 -22.86 4.35 9.33
C PHE A 217 -23.71 4.38 8.04
#